data_AF-A0A2D7TBP7-F1
#
_entry.id   AF-A0A2D7TBP7-F1
#
_cell.length_a   1.000
_cell.length_b   1.000
_cell.length_c   1.000
_cell.angle_alpha   90.00
_cell.angle_beta   90.00
_cell.angle_gamma   90.00
#
_symmetry.space_group_name_H-M   'P 1'
#
loop_
_entity.id
_entity.type
_entity.pdbx_description
1 polymer ?
#
loop_
_entity_poly.entity_id
_entity_poly.type
_entity_poly.pdbx_seq_one_letter_code
_entity_poly.pdbx_strand_id
1 'polypeptide(L)'
;MTLSTYNFLWRILKLFLPSYLLKRQKKGKEDKNRLSERYGISKKSRPDGAIVWLHGTSVGESVAALALANSMKKNGFGENKKEFFLLTTNTTSAAKLIKDK
;
A
#
# COMPACT_ATOMS: atom_id res chain seq x y z
N MET A 1 24.30 -13.73 12.10
CA MET A 1 24.02 -13.94 10.66
C MET A 1 24.73 -12.86 9.87
N THR A 2 25.54 -13.22 8.88
CA THR A 2 26.10 -12.20 7.96
C THR A 2 25.00 -11.71 7.01
N LEU A 3 25.11 -10.46 6.56
CA LEU A 3 24.17 -9.87 5.59
C LEU A 3 24.06 -10.72 4.31
N SER A 4 25.15 -11.39 3.92
CA SER A 4 25.20 -12.31 2.77
C SER A 4 24.25 -13.50 2.93
N THR A 5 24.30 -14.19 4.07
CA THR A 5 23.40 -15.32 4.36
C THR A 5 21.94 -14.88 4.41
N TYR A 6 21.64 -13.72 5.02
CA TYR A 6 20.31 -13.13 5.06
C TYR A 6 19.75 -12.86 3.65
N ASN A 7 20.55 -12.22 2.79
CA ASN A 7 20.15 -11.90 1.42
C ASN A 7 19.96 -13.15 0.55
N PHE A 8 20.78 -14.18 0.75
CA PHE A 8 20.65 -15.46 0.04
C PHE A 8 19.33 -16.16 0.40
N LEU A 9 18.99 -16.24 1.69
CA LEU A 9 17.71 -16.80 2.14
C LEU A 9 16.52 -16.04 1.54
N TRP A 10 16.58 -14.71 1.50
CA TRP A 10 15.54 -13.90 0.87
C TRP A 10 15.40 -14.13 -0.64
N ARG A 11 16.51 -14.35 -1.36
CA ARG A 11 16.47 -14.68 -2.79
C ARG A 11 15.74 -16.00 -3.04
N ILE A 12 15.98 -17.02 -2.21
CA ILE A 12 15.28 -18.31 -2.29
C ILE A 12 13.80 -18.11 -1.97
N LEU A 13 13.46 -17.42 -0.87
CA LEU A 13 12.08 -17.16 -0.47
C LEU A 13 11.28 -16.41 -1.56
N LYS A 14 11.93 -15.49 -2.29
CA LYS A 14 11.29 -14.72 -3.37
C LYS A 14 10.75 -15.61 -4.49
N LEU A 15 11.34 -16.78 -4.75
CA LEU A 15 10.85 -17.74 -5.76
C LEU A 15 9.47 -18.31 -5.39
N PHE A 16 9.17 -18.43 -4.10
CA PHE A 16 7.89 -18.96 -3.61
C PHE A 16 6.80 -17.88 -3.49
N LEU A 17 7.19 -16.60 -3.51
CA LEU A 17 6.29 -15.46 -3.31
C LEU A 17 5.14 -15.39 -4.35
N PRO A 18 5.36 -15.58 -5.67
CA PRO A 18 4.26 -15.56 -6.64
C PRO A 18 3.20 -16.63 -6.37
N SER A 19 3.61 -17.87 -6.11
CA SER A 19 2.69 -18.97 -5.81
C SER A 19 1.89 -18.72 -4.54
N TYR A 20 2.51 -18.14 -3.52
CA TYR A 20 1.85 -17.74 -2.28
C TYR A 20 0.80 -16.64 -2.52
N LEU A 21 1.16 -15.58 -3.25
CA LEU A 21 0.26 -14.47 -3.55
C LEU A 21 -0.93 -14.92 -4.43
N LEU A 22 -0.71 -15.80 -5.41
CA LEU A 22 -1.78 -16.41 -6.19
C LEU A 22 -2.75 -17.23 -5.31
N LYS A 23 -2.22 -17.98 -4.34
CA LYS A 23 -3.06 -18.73 -3.37
C LYS A 23 -3.89 -17.78 -2.50
N ARG A 24 -3.32 -16.67 -2.04
CA ARG A 24 -4.05 -15.66 -1.27
C ARG A 24 -5.12 -14.95 -2.09
N GLN A 25 -4.82 -14.64 -3.35
CA GLN A 25 -5.77 -14.07 -4.30
C GLN A 25 -6.98 -15.00 -4.49
N LYS A 26 -6.75 -16.30 -4.70
CA LYS A 26 -7.84 -17.30 -4.80
C LYS A 26 -8.70 -17.38 -3.53
N LYS A 27 -8.13 -17.06 -2.36
CA LYS A 27 -8.85 -16.98 -1.08
C LYS A 27 -9.53 -15.62 -0.82
N GLY A 28 -9.53 -14.69 -1.77
CA GLY A 28 -10.11 -13.36 -1.62
C GLY A 28 -9.34 -12.45 -0.65
N LYS A 29 -8.10 -12.80 -0.29
CA LYS A 29 -7.25 -12.01 0.62
C LYS A 29 -6.36 -11.01 -0.12
N GLU A 30 -6.44 -10.96 -1.45
CA GLU A 30 -5.71 -10.02 -2.32
C GLU A 30 -6.63 -9.57 -3.45
N ASP A 31 -6.38 -8.36 -3.96
CA ASP A 31 -7.04 -7.84 -5.16
C ASP A 31 -6.25 -8.24 -6.41
N LYS A 32 -6.90 -8.98 -7.33
CA LYS A 32 -6.32 -9.46 -8.59
C LYS A 32 -5.73 -8.32 -9.43
N ASN A 33 -6.37 -7.15 -9.44
CA ASN A 33 -5.96 -6.03 -10.29
C ASN A 33 -4.79 -5.22 -9.71
N ARG A 34 -4.46 -5.46 -8.44
CA ARG A 34 -3.45 -4.74 -7.65
C ARG A 34 -2.36 -5.66 -7.10
N LEU A 35 -2.30 -6.92 -7.55
CA LEU A 35 -1.30 -7.88 -7.07
C LEU A 35 0.13 -7.42 -7.30
N SER A 36 0.37 -6.65 -8.38
CA SER A 36 1.68 -6.05 -8.68
C SER A 36 2.17 -5.10 -7.58
N GLU A 37 1.27 -4.47 -6.82
CA GLU A 37 1.61 -3.56 -5.73
C GLU A 37 2.31 -4.29 -4.57
N ARG A 38 2.10 -5.60 -4.41
CA ARG A 38 2.85 -6.43 -3.44
C ARG A 38 4.33 -6.55 -3.78
N TYR A 39 4.69 -6.26 -5.03
CA TYR A 39 6.07 -6.18 -5.50
C TYR A 39 6.60 -4.74 -5.58
N GLY A 40 5.84 -3.76 -5.06
CA GLY A 40 6.17 -2.33 -5.17
C GLY A 40 5.90 -1.75 -6.56
N ILE A 41 5.22 -2.49 -7.44
CA ILE A 41 4.95 -2.06 -8.82
C ILE A 41 3.55 -1.45 -8.89
N SER A 42 3.51 -0.12 -8.87
CA SER A 42 2.30 0.69 -9.06
C SER A 42 2.02 0.93 -10.55
N LYS A 43 0.75 0.96 -10.93
CA LYS A 43 0.30 1.39 -12.27
C LYS A 43 0.23 2.92 -12.42
N LYS A 44 0.22 3.64 -11.29
CA LYS A 44 0.17 5.11 -11.29
C LYS A 44 1.59 5.65 -11.29
N SER A 45 1.88 6.56 -12.23
CA SER A 45 3.10 7.37 -12.19
C SER A 45 3.14 8.20 -10.91
N ARG A 46 4.33 8.38 -10.35
CA ARG A 46 4.54 9.28 -9.23
C ARG A 46 4.26 10.72 -9.70
N PRO A 47 3.34 11.46 -9.05
CA PRO A 47 3.11 12.86 -9.40
C PRO A 47 4.31 13.73 -9.00
N ASP A 48 4.51 14.82 -9.73
CA ASP A 48 5.54 15.80 -9.43
C ASP A 48 5.13 16.64 -8.21
N GLY A 49 5.85 16.48 -7.10
CA GLY A 49 5.59 17.22 -5.87
C GLY A 49 5.82 16.43 -4.58
N ALA A 50 5.34 17.01 -3.47
CA ALA A 50 5.37 16.42 -2.15
C ALA A 50 4.31 15.33 -2.02
N ILE A 51 4.68 14.20 -1.40
CA ILE A 51 3.78 13.08 -1.16
C ILE A 51 3.83 12.72 0.31
N VAL A 52 2.69 12.83 0.99
CA VAL A 52 2.50 12.29 2.34
C VAL A 52 1.98 10.86 2.21
N TRP A 53 2.80 9.90 2.62
CA TRP A 53 2.44 8.49 2.58
C TRP A 53 1.89 8.03 3.93
N LEU A 54 0.64 7.56 3.93
CA LEU A 54 -0.02 6.99 5.09
C LEU A 54 -0.31 5.50 4.83
N HIS A 55 0.10 4.65 5.77
CA HIS A 55 -0.11 3.21 5.71
C HIS A 55 -0.95 2.72 6.88
N GLY A 56 -2.02 1.98 6.60
CA GLY A 56 -2.84 1.30 7.60
C GLY A 56 -2.70 -0.22 7.50
N THR A 57 -2.27 -0.87 8.57
CA THR A 57 -2.14 -2.33 8.60
C THR A 57 -3.47 -3.04 8.90
N SER A 58 -4.41 -2.32 9.52
CA SER A 58 -5.76 -2.76 9.85
C SER A 58 -6.84 -1.87 9.24
N VAL A 59 -8.12 -2.27 9.37
CA VAL A 59 -9.25 -1.42 8.94
C VAL A 59 -9.33 -0.15 9.77
N GLY A 60 -9.19 -0.24 11.10
CA GLY A 60 -9.24 0.92 11.99
C GLY A 60 -8.12 1.93 11.70
N GLU A 61 -6.89 1.45 11.54
CA GLU A 61 -5.75 2.31 11.19
C GLU A 61 -5.91 2.97 9.82
N SER A 62 -6.45 2.24 8.84
CA SER A 62 -6.68 2.79 7.50
C SER A 62 -7.75 3.89 7.52
N VAL A 63 -8.77 3.75 8.36
CA VAL A 63 -9.79 4.80 8.60
C VAL A 63 -9.17 5.99 9.32
N ALA A 64 -8.33 5.76 10.34
CA ALA A 64 -7.62 6.83 11.04
C ALA A 64 -6.67 7.60 10.10
N ALA A 65 -5.96 6.90 9.22
CA ALA A 65 -5.11 7.49 8.18
C ALA A 65 -5.93 8.37 7.22
N LEU A 66 -7.10 7.92 6.77
CA LEU A 66 -7.99 8.73 5.93
C LEU A 66 -8.51 9.96 6.68
N ALA A 67 -8.89 9.82 7.95
CA ALA A 67 -9.33 10.94 8.78
C ALA A 67 -8.20 11.97 8.96
N LEU A 68 -6.96 11.52 9.18
CA LEU A 68 -5.78 12.37 9.27
C LEU A 68 -5.53 13.12 7.95
N ALA A 69 -5.54 12.43 6.81
CA ALA A 69 -5.38 13.07 5.50
C ALA A 69 -6.44 14.14 5.25
N ASN A 70 -7.70 13.85 5.58
CA ASN A 70 -8.80 14.81 5.47
C ASN A 70 -8.63 16.00 6.43
N SER A 71 -8.15 15.77 7.65
CA SER A 71 -7.85 16.84 8.61
C SER A 71 -6.73 17.74 8.09
N MET A 72 -5.62 17.16 7.61
CA MET A 72 -4.52 17.91 7.00
C MET A 72 -5.01 18.75 5.82
N LYS A 73 -5.88 18.19 4.97
CA LYS A 73 -6.51 18.91 3.87
C LYS A 73 -7.34 20.11 4.31
N LYS A 74 -8.10 19.96 5.39
CA LYS A 74 -8.86 21.07 5.99
C LYS A 74 -7.98 22.16 6.60
N ASN A 75 -6.74 21.84 6.94
CA ASN A 75 -5.76 22.77 7.52
C ASN A 75 -4.76 23.30 6.48
N GLY A 76 -5.08 23.23 5.18
CA GLY A 76 -4.32 23.86 4.10
C GLY A 76 -3.33 22.94 3.35
N PHE A 77 -3.15 21.68 3.77
CA PHE A 77 -2.26 20.76 3.05
C PHE A 77 -2.95 20.14 1.83
N GLY A 78 -2.37 20.20 0.64
CA GLY A 78 -2.99 19.72 -0.59
C GLY A 78 -3.81 20.77 -1.34
N GLU A 79 -3.77 22.03 -0.92
CA GLU A 79 -4.32 23.17 -1.68
C GLU A 79 -3.42 23.51 -2.87
N ASN A 80 -2.12 23.27 -2.75
CA ASN A 80 -1.18 23.39 -3.86
C ASN A 80 -1.32 22.19 -4.81
N LYS A 81 -1.28 22.44 -6.13
CA LYS A 81 -1.28 21.39 -7.18
C LYS A 81 -0.07 20.43 -7.14
N LYS A 82 0.83 20.59 -6.16
CA LYS A 82 2.07 19.81 -5.98
C LYS A 82 2.09 19.03 -4.65
N GLU A 83 0.97 18.89 -3.96
CA GLU A 83 0.87 18.17 -2.69
C GLU A 83 -0.15 17.03 -2.81
N PHE A 84 0.30 15.80 -2.52
CA PHE A 84 -0.49 14.60 -2.73
C PHE A 84 -0.47 13.71 -1.49
N PHE A 85 -1.57 12.99 -1.26
CA PHE A 85 -1.63 11.91 -0.29
C PHE A 85 -1.57 10.56 -0.98
N LEU A 86 -0.72 9.67 -0.47
CA LEU A 86 -0.71 8.25 -0.84
C LEU A 86 -1.23 7.45 0.35
N LEU A 87 -2.39 6.81 0.19
CA LEU A 87 -2.92 5.89 1.19
C LEU A 87 -2.69 4.45 0.73
N THR A 88 -2.16 3.62 1.63
CA THR A 88 -1.93 2.20 1.38
C THR A 88 -2.44 1.36 2.53
N THR A 89 -2.84 0.13 2.25
CA THR A 89 -3.29 -0.82 3.26
C THR A 89 -3.01 -2.25 2.84
N ASN A 90 -2.80 -3.11 3.82
CA ASN A 90 -2.59 -4.53 3.59
C ASN A 90 -3.89 -5.35 3.52
N THR A 91 -5.04 -4.73 3.85
CA THR A 91 -6.32 -5.43 3.91
C THR A 91 -7.24 -5.04 2.74
N THR A 92 -7.86 -6.04 2.11
CA THR A 92 -8.84 -5.82 1.04
C THR A 92 -10.09 -5.10 1.54
N SER A 93 -10.51 -5.37 2.79
CA SER A 93 -11.64 -4.69 3.42
C SER A 93 -11.42 -3.19 3.59
N ALA A 94 -10.25 -2.77 4.10
CA ALA A 94 -9.94 -1.35 4.22
C ALA A 94 -9.81 -0.68 2.86
N ALA A 95 -9.18 -1.36 1.88
CA ALA A 95 -9.04 -0.83 0.53
C ALA A 95 -10.40 -0.56 -0.12
N LYS A 96 -11.38 -1.46 0.09
CA LYS A 96 -12.76 -1.28 -0.38
C LYS A 96 -13.43 -0.10 0.32
N LEU A 97 -13.35 -0.05 1.65
CA LEU A 97 -13.96 1.02 2.45
C LEU A 97 -13.43 2.41 2.09
N ILE A 98 -12.11 2.55 1.88
CA ILE A 98 -11.50 3.83 1.47
C ILE A 98 -11.91 4.21 0.06
N LYS A 99 -12.04 3.24 -0.87
CA LYS A 99 -12.45 3.53 -2.25
C LYS A 99 -13.87 4.08 -2.35
N ASP A 100 -14.74 3.67 -1.44
CA ASP A 100 -16.15 4.08 -1.39
C ASP A 100 -16.38 5.43 -0.67
N LYS A 101 -15.31 6.07 -0.15
CA LYS A 101 -15.35 7.37 0.56
C LYS A 101 -14.58 8.45 -0.17
#